data_AF-A0A4Q7DM82-F1
#
_entry.id   AF-A0A4Q7DM82-F1
#
_cell.length_a   1.000
_cell.length_b   1.000
_cell.length_c   1.000
_cell.angle_alpha   90.00
_cell.angle_beta   90.00
_cell.angle_gamma   90.00
#
_symmetry.space_group_name_H-M   'P 1'
#
loop_
_entity.id
_entity.type
_entity.pdbx_description
1 polymer ?
#
loop_
_entity_poly.entity_id
_entity_poly.type
_entity_poly.pdbx_seq_one_letter_code
_entity_poly.pdbx_strand_id
1 'polypeptide(L)'
;MKINAICCKSYYSYIDISYQYMYQHGNNKLSMRTSMGYVRRSRSIFVILLILGITSIFGFGLHQWLGYKSANWYTTLGDDYNDAIKNLYSKEPEKGVDQLKKLMVTDSSYGILATLQYASYLCMNKDYVQAGQMYQSISDNKSAPQIFRDFAGLMAVSASLNAKEVDGDAAIQRLKAYMDTAPMFKPTAQLMLGSLYLSMGQKENAHQEFNAVITSFQATQDSREAAKMLLVLAS
;
A
#
# COMPACT_ATOMS: atom_id res chain seq x y z
N MET A 1 -19.13 -13.68 30.75
CA MET A 1 -18.67 -12.40 31.33
C MET A 1 -19.81 -11.40 31.13
N LYS A 2 -20.54 -11.07 32.21
CA LYS A 2 -21.74 -10.21 32.19
C LYS A 2 -21.31 -8.76 32.39
N ILE A 3 -21.63 -7.87 31.46
CA ILE A 3 -21.40 -6.43 31.60
C ILE A 3 -22.69 -5.79 32.09
N ASN A 4 -22.61 -5.18 33.27
CA ASN A 4 -23.69 -4.56 34.01
C ASN A 4 -24.11 -3.22 33.39
N ALA A 5 -25.43 -2.98 33.39
CA ALA A 5 -26.08 -1.75 32.98
C ALA A 5 -25.74 -0.58 33.92
N ILE A 6 -25.32 0.54 33.33
CA ILE A 6 -25.11 1.81 34.03
C ILE A 6 -26.35 2.69 33.85
N CYS A 7 -27.12 2.77 34.93
CA CYS A 7 -27.83 3.94 35.47
C CYS A 7 -28.10 5.15 34.55
N CYS A 8 -29.37 5.28 34.17
CA CYS A 8 -30.03 6.58 33.96
C CYS A 8 -30.17 7.31 35.31
N LYS A 9 -29.66 8.54 35.41
CA LYS A 9 -30.03 9.46 36.50
C LYS A 9 -30.04 10.92 36.02
N SER A 10 -31.21 11.53 36.22
CA SER A 10 -31.42 12.97 36.49
C SER A 10 -31.07 13.99 35.40
N TYR A 11 -32.07 14.38 34.60
CA TYR A 11 -32.09 15.69 33.91
C TYR A 11 -33.53 16.19 33.74
N TYR A 12 -34.28 16.31 34.83
CA TYR A 12 -35.55 17.04 34.89
C TYR A 12 -35.61 17.84 36.19
N SER A 13 -34.90 18.96 36.24
CA SER A 13 -35.11 20.00 37.27
C SER A 13 -34.47 21.29 36.81
N TYR A 14 -35.06 21.99 35.83
CA TYR A 14 -34.76 23.39 35.49
C TYR A 14 -35.86 24.00 34.61
N ILE A 15 -37.13 23.78 34.94
CA ILE A 15 -38.26 24.52 34.35
C ILE A 15 -39.21 24.92 35.47
N ASP A 16 -38.79 25.81 36.38
CA ASP A 16 -39.74 26.45 37.30
C ASP A 16 -39.24 27.74 37.97
N ILE A 17 -38.60 28.66 37.23
CA ILE A 17 -38.21 29.98 37.79
C ILE A 17 -38.68 31.18 36.94
N SER A 18 -39.36 30.98 35.80
CA SER A 18 -39.68 32.10 34.90
C SER A 18 -41.10 32.69 35.03
N TYR A 19 -41.97 32.20 35.91
CA TYR A 19 -43.35 32.73 35.99
C TYR A 19 -43.64 33.73 37.14
N GLN A 20 -42.65 34.06 37.97
CA GLN A 20 -42.90 34.88 39.18
C GLN A 20 -42.49 36.36 39.12
N TYR A 21 -42.15 36.92 37.95
CA TYR A 21 -41.76 38.34 37.82
C TYR A 21 -42.68 39.22 36.96
N MET A 22 -43.86 38.75 36.56
CA MET A 22 -44.75 39.47 35.63
C MET A 22 -46.00 40.10 36.27
N TYR A 23 -45.97 40.54 37.53
CA TYR A 23 -47.17 41.13 38.15
C TYR A 23 -46.97 42.37 39.04
N GLN A 24 -45.92 43.18 38.83
CA GLN A 24 -45.76 44.37 39.69
C GLN A 24 -45.21 45.68 39.10
N HIS A 25 -45.30 45.96 37.80
CA HIS A 25 -45.09 47.35 37.34
C HIS A 25 -46.09 47.81 36.29
N GLY A 26 -47.10 48.54 36.79
CA GLY A 26 -47.92 49.44 36.01
C GLY A 26 -47.16 50.70 35.58
N ASN A 27 -47.60 51.25 34.45
CA ASN A 27 -47.40 52.62 33.99
C ASN A 27 -45.96 53.09 33.74
N ASN A 28 -45.33 52.63 32.65
CA ASN A 28 -44.34 53.43 31.92
C ASN A 28 -44.34 53.08 30.42
N LYS A 29 -45.05 53.88 29.62
CA LYS A 29 -45.29 53.67 28.17
C LYS A 29 -44.17 54.18 27.23
N LEU A 30 -42.97 54.51 27.74
CA LEU A 30 -41.97 55.26 26.97
C LEU A 30 -40.61 54.57 26.69
N SER A 31 -40.40 53.30 27.07
CA SER A 31 -39.13 52.58 26.75
C SER A 31 -39.26 51.46 25.70
N MET A 32 -40.44 51.25 25.11
CA MET A 32 -40.72 50.11 24.20
C MET A 32 -40.22 50.24 22.75
N ARG A 33 -39.33 51.20 22.42
CA ARG A 33 -38.80 51.35 21.05
C ARG A 33 -37.37 50.85 20.85
N THR A 34 -36.63 50.50 21.90
CA THR A 34 -35.22 50.03 21.77
C THR A 34 -35.03 48.53 22.01
N SER A 35 -36.01 47.80 22.56
CA SER A 35 -35.88 46.35 22.83
C SER A 35 -36.21 45.43 21.65
N MET A 36 -36.87 45.93 20.60
CA MET A 36 -37.27 45.12 19.44
C MET A 36 -36.11 44.78 18.49
N GLY A 37 -34.96 45.47 18.59
CA GLY A 37 -33.78 45.16 17.77
C GLY A 37 -33.03 43.89 18.21
N TYR A 38 -33.18 43.47 19.47
CA TYR A 38 -32.39 42.36 20.04
C TYR A 38 -32.99 40.98 19.72
N VAL A 39 -34.32 40.87 19.65
CA VAL A 39 -35.01 39.58 19.42
C VAL A 39 -34.87 39.07 17.99
N ARG A 40 -34.71 39.97 17.00
CA ARG A 40 -34.48 39.56 15.61
C ARG A 40 -33.06 39.04 15.37
N ARG A 41 -32.07 39.55 16.11
CA ARG A 41 -30.66 39.15 15.99
C ARG A 41 -30.38 37.79 16.63
N SER A 42 -31.12 37.39 17.67
CA SER A 42 -30.95 36.07 18.31
C SER A 42 -31.45 34.91 17.45
N ARG A 43 -32.60 35.06 16.76
CA ARG A 43 -33.15 34.01 15.88
C ARG A 43 -32.21 33.63 14.73
N SER A 44 -31.53 34.60 14.13
CA SER A 44 -30.53 34.34 13.09
C SER A 44 -29.30 33.58 13.61
N ILE A 45 -28.87 33.84 14.85
CA ILE A 45 -27.73 33.14 15.45
C ILE A 45 -28.08 31.66 15.70
N PHE A 46 -29.28 31.37 16.20
CA PHE A 46 -29.73 29.99 16.40
C PHE A 46 -29.80 29.19 15.11
N VAL A 47 -30.32 29.78 14.02
CA VAL A 47 -30.37 29.10 12.71
C VAL A 47 -28.97 28.79 12.20
N ILE A 48 -28.03 29.74 12.32
CA ILE A 48 -26.63 29.53 11.90
C ILE A 48 -25.98 28.40 12.72
N LEU A 49 -26.15 28.38 14.04
CA LEU A 49 -25.59 27.33 14.89
C LEU A 49 -26.18 25.96 14.59
N LEU A 50 -27.48 25.88 14.28
CA LEU A 50 -28.13 24.62 13.91
C LEU A 50 -27.59 24.08 12.58
N ILE A 51 -27.41 24.97 11.58
CA ILE A 51 -26.78 24.60 10.30
C ILE A 51 -25.35 24.11 10.54
N LEU A 52 -24.54 24.84 11.32
CA LEU A 52 -23.16 24.44 11.64
C LEU A 52 -23.10 23.08 12.37
N GLY A 53 -24.05 22.84 13.27
CA GLY A 53 -24.19 21.54 13.95
C GLY A 53 -24.48 20.40 12.97
N ILE A 54 -25.45 20.59 12.07
CA ILE A 54 -25.82 19.59 11.06
C ILE A 54 -24.64 19.33 10.11
N THR A 55 -23.97 20.37 9.61
CA THR A 55 -22.83 20.22 8.69
C THR A 55 -21.66 19.51 9.35
N SER A 56 -21.41 19.75 10.65
CA SER A 56 -20.34 19.09 11.39
C SER A 56 -20.62 17.61 11.61
N ILE A 57 -21.86 17.25 11.98
CA ILE A 57 -22.27 15.85 12.14
C ILE A 57 -22.18 15.10 10.81
N PHE A 58 -22.67 15.71 9.72
CA PHE A 58 -22.64 15.11 8.39
C PHE A 58 -21.20 14.94 7.87
N GLY A 59 -20.35 15.95 8.05
CA GLY A 59 -18.93 15.88 7.70
C GLY A 59 -18.18 14.78 8.46
N PHE A 60 -18.41 14.66 9.77
CA PHE A 60 -17.79 13.62 10.59
C PHE A 60 -18.27 12.21 10.22
N GLY A 61 -19.58 12.05 9.98
CA GLY A 61 -20.16 10.77 9.55
C GLY A 61 -19.62 10.30 8.20
N LEU A 62 -19.52 11.20 7.22
CA LEU A 62 -18.92 10.89 5.92
C LEU A 62 -17.44 10.50 6.05
N HIS A 63 -16.66 11.23 6.86
CA HIS A 63 -15.25 10.92 7.08
C HIS A 63 -15.06 9.53 7.70
N GLN A 64 -15.83 9.18 8.73
CA GLN A 64 -15.76 7.85 9.36
C GLN A 64 -16.20 6.73 8.40
N TRP A 65 -17.26 6.94 7.63
CA TRP A 65 -17.72 5.94 6.66
C TRP A 65 -16.70 5.71 5.53
N LEU A 66 -16.08 6.77 5.02
CA LEU A 66 -15.02 6.66 4.01
C LEU A 66 -13.79 5.93 4.59
N GLY A 67 -13.42 6.20 5.84
CA GLY A 67 -12.34 5.49 6.54
C GLY A 67 -12.66 4.01 6.79
N TYR A 68 -13.89 3.67 7.17
CA TYR A 68 -14.33 2.28 7.35
C TYR A 68 -14.34 1.52 6.03
N LYS A 69 -14.84 2.17 4.96
CA LYS A 69 -14.88 1.58 3.62
C LYS A 69 -13.48 1.33 3.07
N SER A 70 -12.54 2.27 3.26
CA SER A 70 -11.15 2.07 2.82
C SER A 70 -10.44 0.99 3.65
N ALA A 71 -10.63 0.98 4.98
CA ALA A 71 -10.04 -0.05 5.85
C ALA A 71 -10.50 -1.46 5.47
N ASN A 72 -11.81 -1.67 5.31
CA ASN A 72 -12.35 -2.97 4.94
C ASN A 72 -11.88 -3.44 3.56
N TRP A 73 -11.75 -2.51 2.60
CA TRP A 73 -11.30 -2.83 1.25
C TRP A 73 -9.88 -3.43 1.24
N TYR A 74 -8.94 -2.83 1.97
CA TYR A 74 -7.58 -3.36 2.06
C TYR A 74 -7.52 -4.70 2.81
N THR A 75 -8.35 -4.90 3.82
CA THR A 75 -8.46 -6.19 4.52
C THR A 75 -8.93 -7.28 3.57
N THR A 76 -9.98 -7.05 2.79
CA THR A 76 -10.49 -8.03 1.82
C THR A 76 -9.45 -8.37 0.74
N LEU A 77 -8.79 -7.36 0.15
CA LEU A 77 -7.73 -7.63 -0.83
C LEU A 77 -6.54 -8.38 -0.22
N GLY A 78 -6.20 -8.11 1.04
CA GLY A 78 -5.15 -8.82 1.76
C GLY A 78 -5.51 -10.28 2.02
N ASP A 79 -6.75 -10.56 2.44
CA ASP A 79 -7.25 -11.91 2.64
C ASP A 79 -7.30 -12.69 1.32
N ASP A 80 -7.82 -12.07 0.26
CA ASP A 80 -7.87 -12.65 -1.09
C ASP A 80 -6.46 -12.97 -1.61
N TYR A 81 -5.50 -12.05 -1.43
CA TYR A 81 -4.10 -12.27 -1.79
C TYR A 81 -3.51 -13.44 -1.00
N ASN A 82 -3.70 -13.46 0.32
CA ASN A 82 -3.18 -14.53 1.17
C ASN A 82 -3.72 -15.90 0.76
N ASP A 83 -5.02 -15.99 0.46
CA ASP A 83 -5.64 -17.23 -0.01
C ASP A 83 -5.15 -17.64 -1.41
N ALA A 84 -4.90 -16.67 -2.29
CA ALA A 84 -4.26 -16.91 -3.59
C ALA A 84 -2.87 -17.54 -3.42
N ILE A 85 -2.04 -16.99 -2.52
CA ILE A 85 -0.70 -17.52 -2.21
C ILE A 85 -0.78 -18.93 -1.61
N LYS A 86 -1.68 -19.16 -0.64
CA LYS A 86 -1.88 -20.50 -0.06
C LYS A 86 -2.24 -21.52 -1.14
N ASN A 87 -3.19 -21.20 -2.03
CA ASN A 87 -3.59 -22.11 -3.09
C ASN A 87 -2.46 -22.33 -4.11
N LEU A 88 -1.71 -21.29 -4.47
CA LEU A 88 -0.57 -21.37 -5.39
C LEU A 88 0.50 -22.36 -4.93
N TYR A 89 0.76 -22.43 -3.62
CA TYR A 89 1.73 -23.35 -3.02
C TYR A 89 1.09 -24.65 -2.46
N SER A 90 -0.19 -24.87 -2.71
CA SER A 90 -0.92 -26.08 -2.30
C SER A 90 -0.96 -27.13 -3.42
N LYS A 91 -1.83 -28.13 -3.28
CA LYS A 91 -2.10 -29.13 -4.33
C LYS A 91 -3.00 -28.59 -5.46
N GLU A 92 -3.47 -27.35 -5.37
CA GLU A 92 -4.37 -26.69 -6.34
C GLU A 92 -3.76 -25.38 -6.90
N PRO A 93 -2.57 -25.40 -7.54
CA PRO A 93 -1.90 -24.19 -8.01
C PRO A 93 -2.71 -23.39 -9.03
N GLU A 94 -3.53 -24.04 -9.85
CA GLU A 94 -4.38 -23.40 -10.87
C GLU A 94 -5.40 -22.44 -10.23
N LYS A 95 -5.96 -22.83 -9.08
CA LYS A 95 -6.89 -21.99 -8.32
C LYS A 95 -6.20 -20.75 -7.78
N GLY A 96 -4.96 -20.89 -7.29
CA GLY A 96 -4.13 -19.76 -6.86
C GLY A 96 -3.86 -18.79 -8.01
N VAL A 97 -3.53 -19.31 -9.20
CA VAL A 97 -3.34 -18.51 -10.41
C VAL A 97 -4.60 -17.73 -10.78
N ASP A 98 -5.78 -18.36 -10.77
CA ASP A 98 -7.04 -17.69 -11.07
C ASP A 98 -7.36 -16.57 -10.08
N GLN A 99 -7.04 -16.75 -8.81
CA GLN A 99 -7.20 -15.71 -7.79
C GLN A 99 -6.20 -14.56 -8.00
N LEU A 100 -4.93 -14.85 -8.28
CA LEU A 100 -3.93 -13.83 -8.59
C LEU A 100 -4.36 -12.99 -9.80
N LYS A 101 -4.80 -13.63 -10.89
CA LYS A 101 -5.28 -12.93 -12.10
C LYS A 101 -6.43 -11.98 -11.82
N LYS A 102 -7.35 -12.33 -10.92
CA LYS A 102 -8.44 -11.42 -10.51
C LYS A 102 -7.89 -10.19 -9.77
N LEU A 103 -6.91 -10.38 -8.88
CA LEU A 103 -6.29 -9.29 -8.12
C LEU A 103 -5.47 -8.35 -9.00
N MET A 104 -4.84 -8.86 -10.06
CA MET A 104 -4.02 -8.07 -11.01
C MET A 104 -4.80 -6.94 -11.70
N VAL A 105 -6.13 -7.05 -11.81
CA VAL A 105 -6.98 -6.02 -12.43
C VAL A 105 -7.13 -4.79 -11.53
N THR A 106 -6.79 -4.90 -10.25
CA THR A 106 -6.92 -3.80 -9.29
C THR A 106 -5.70 -2.87 -9.34
N ASP A 107 -5.94 -1.55 -9.41
CA ASP A 107 -4.89 -0.54 -9.22
C ASP A 107 -4.58 -0.37 -7.72
N SER A 108 -3.98 -1.40 -7.13
CA SER A 108 -3.66 -1.48 -5.71
C SER A 108 -2.29 -2.12 -5.48
N SER A 109 -1.72 -1.94 -4.30
CA SER A 109 -0.48 -2.63 -3.91
C SER A 109 -0.62 -4.16 -4.00
N TYR A 110 -1.81 -4.70 -3.69
CA TYR A 110 -2.09 -6.13 -3.83
C TYR A 110 -2.18 -6.58 -5.29
N GLY A 111 -2.65 -5.71 -6.20
CA GLY A 111 -2.59 -5.96 -7.64
C GLY A 111 -1.15 -6.06 -8.15
N ILE A 112 -0.26 -5.16 -7.71
CA ILE A 112 1.17 -5.22 -8.04
C ILE A 112 1.82 -6.50 -7.50
N LEU A 113 1.57 -6.82 -6.22
CA LEU A 113 2.08 -8.05 -5.60
C LEU A 113 1.55 -9.30 -6.32
N ALA A 114 0.28 -9.31 -6.70
CA ALA A 114 -0.30 -10.41 -7.46
C ALA A 114 0.36 -10.58 -8.84
N THR A 115 0.64 -9.48 -9.54
CA THR A 115 1.37 -9.51 -10.82
C THR A 115 2.81 -10.02 -10.64
N LEU A 116 3.54 -9.57 -9.60
CA LEU A 116 4.89 -10.07 -9.29
C LEU A 116 4.89 -11.57 -9.01
N GLN A 117 3.92 -12.04 -8.22
CA GLN A 117 3.81 -13.45 -7.88
C GLN A 117 3.42 -14.30 -9.10
N TYR A 118 2.49 -13.82 -9.92
CA TYR A 118 2.09 -14.52 -11.14
C TYR A 118 3.25 -14.60 -12.14
N ALA A 119 4.04 -13.53 -12.28
CA ALA A 119 5.26 -13.54 -13.08
C ALA A 119 6.30 -14.56 -12.55
N SER A 120 6.44 -14.68 -11.22
CA SER A 120 7.30 -15.69 -10.59
C SER A 120 6.84 -17.11 -10.91
N TYR A 121 5.52 -17.36 -10.82
CA TYR A 121 4.93 -18.64 -11.22
C TYR A 121 5.17 -18.95 -12.70
N LEU A 122 5.07 -17.97 -13.60
CA LEU A 122 5.41 -18.13 -15.01
C LEU A 122 6.87 -18.52 -15.21
N CYS A 123 7.81 -17.88 -14.50
CA CYS A 123 9.22 -18.28 -14.49
C CYS A 123 9.44 -19.73 -14.02
N MET A 124 8.75 -20.16 -12.96
CA MET A 124 8.83 -21.55 -12.48
C MET A 124 8.34 -22.57 -13.52
N ASN A 125 7.35 -22.19 -14.32
CA ASN A 125 6.84 -23.00 -15.43
C ASN A 125 7.57 -22.79 -16.76
N LYS A 126 8.72 -22.09 -16.74
CA LYS A 126 9.55 -21.78 -17.91
C LYS A 126 8.87 -20.93 -18.98
N ASP A 127 7.77 -20.26 -18.65
CA ASP A 127 7.13 -19.27 -19.52
C ASP A 127 7.79 -17.90 -19.32
N TYR A 128 9.06 -17.82 -19.71
CA TYR A 128 9.90 -16.66 -19.45
C TYR A 128 9.48 -15.42 -20.26
N VAL A 129 8.89 -15.62 -21.44
CA VAL A 129 8.38 -14.52 -22.28
C VAL A 129 7.23 -13.82 -21.58
N GLN A 130 6.20 -14.56 -21.14
CA GLN A 130 5.08 -13.93 -20.41
C GLN A 130 5.53 -13.38 -19.05
N ALA A 131 6.43 -14.08 -18.34
CA ALA A 131 6.97 -13.57 -17.08
C ALA A 131 7.69 -12.22 -17.27
N GLY A 132 8.53 -12.11 -18.30
CA GLY A 132 9.24 -10.89 -18.65
C GLY A 132 8.29 -9.73 -18.94
N GLN A 133 7.24 -9.97 -19.73
CA GLN A 133 6.19 -8.97 -20.02
C GLN A 133 5.49 -8.49 -18.74
N MET A 134 5.13 -9.40 -17.84
CA MET A 134 4.48 -9.05 -16.58
C MET A 134 5.39 -8.20 -15.69
N TYR A 135 6.65 -8.59 -15.53
CA TYR A 135 7.63 -7.79 -14.79
C TYR A 135 7.86 -6.41 -15.43
N GLN A 136 8.01 -6.35 -16.75
CA GLN A 136 8.19 -5.10 -17.49
C GLN A 136 7.00 -4.16 -17.29
N SER A 137 5.77 -4.71 -17.31
CA SER A 137 4.55 -3.90 -17.10
C SER A 137 4.54 -3.18 -15.75
N ILE A 138 5.10 -3.78 -14.69
CA ILE A 138 5.24 -3.13 -13.38
C ILE A 138 6.37 -2.10 -13.42
N SER A 139 7.51 -2.44 -14.03
CA SER A 139 8.66 -1.53 -14.13
C SER A 139 8.29 -0.23 -14.85
N ASP A 140 7.47 -0.30 -15.89
CA ASP A 140 7.02 0.86 -16.68
C ASP A 140 5.85 1.63 -16.03
N ASN A 141 5.17 1.04 -15.04
CA ASN A 141 4.02 1.66 -14.39
C ASN A 141 4.45 2.78 -13.44
N LYS A 142 4.42 4.04 -13.90
CA LYS A 142 4.78 5.23 -13.11
C LYS A 142 3.97 5.42 -11.82
N SER A 143 2.77 4.84 -11.72
CA SER A 143 1.94 4.88 -10.52
C SER A 143 2.36 3.85 -9.46
N ALA A 144 3.05 2.78 -9.85
CA ALA A 144 3.56 1.79 -8.91
C ALA A 144 4.68 2.37 -8.03
N PRO A 145 4.77 2.05 -6.73
CA PRO A 145 5.88 2.48 -5.90
C PRO A 145 7.25 2.10 -6.49
N GLN A 146 8.23 3.02 -6.43
CA GLN A 146 9.57 2.86 -7.01
C GLN A 146 10.21 1.50 -6.69
N ILE A 147 10.12 1.05 -5.44
CA ILE A 147 10.70 -0.22 -4.98
C ILE A 147 10.17 -1.43 -5.77
N PHE A 148 8.88 -1.45 -6.14
CA PHE A 148 8.31 -2.52 -6.94
C PHE A 148 8.75 -2.42 -8.41
N ARG A 149 8.88 -1.20 -8.93
CA ARG A 149 9.35 -0.98 -10.32
C ARG A 149 10.78 -1.43 -10.51
N ASP A 150 11.64 -1.10 -9.54
CA ASP A 150 13.06 -1.45 -9.56
C ASP A 150 13.25 -2.97 -9.43
N PHE A 151 12.54 -3.60 -8.50
CA PHE A 151 12.54 -5.05 -8.35
C PHE A 151 12.03 -5.75 -9.61
N ALA A 152 10.89 -5.30 -10.15
CA ALA A 152 10.32 -5.87 -11.36
C ALA A 152 11.24 -5.69 -12.56
N GLY A 153 11.89 -4.53 -12.70
CA GLY A 153 12.86 -4.27 -13.75
C GLY A 153 14.05 -5.24 -13.71
N LEU A 154 14.59 -5.49 -12.52
CA LEU A 154 15.65 -6.48 -12.33
C LEU A 154 15.19 -7.90 -12.73
N MET A 155 13.98 -8.29 -12.31
CA MET A 155 13.41 -9.60 -12.65
C MET A 155 13.08 -9.73 -14.14
N ALA A 156 12.69 -8.65 -14.81
CA ALA A 156 12.45 -8.61 -16.26
C ALA A 156 13.74 -8.93 -17.05
N VAL A 157 14.90 -8.44 -16.59
CA VAL A 157 16.20 -8.80 -17.19
C VAL A 157 16.47 -10.29 -17.05
N SER A 158 16.22 -10.86 -15.86
CA SER A 158 16.37 -12.31 -15.63
C SER A 158 15.49 -13.14 -16.55
N ALA A 159 14.20 -12.78 -16.64
CA ALA A 159 13.24 -13.48 -17.49
C ALA A 159 13.62 -13.37 -18.97
N SER A 160 13.99 -12.17 -19.45
CA SER A 160 14.42 -11.94 -20.84
C SER A 160 15.64 -12.78 -21.23
N LEU A 161 16.61 -12.90 -20.31
CA LEU A 161 17.81 -13.71 -20.52
C LEU A 161 17.45 -15.21 -20.65
N ASN A 162 16.60 -15.72 -19.76
CA ASN A 162 16.13 -17.11 -19.83
C ASN A 162 15.26 -17.39 -21.07
N ALA A 163 14.51 -16.39 -21.53
CA ALA A 163 13.74 -16.43 -22.77
C ALA A 163 14.60 -16.35 -24.04
N LYS A 164 15.91 -16.03 -23.91
CA LYS A 164 16.83 -15.71 -25.02
C LYS A 164 16.38 -14.51 -25.87
N GLU A 165 15.65 -13.57 -25.27
CA GLU A 165 15.25 -12.31 -25.90
C GLU A 165 16.35 -11.25 -25.85
N VAL A 166 17.32 -11.43 -24.95
CA VAL A 166 18.52 -10.59 -24.83
C VAL A 166 19.76 -11.47 -24.76
N ASP A 167 20.85 -11.01 -25.38
CA ASP A 167 22.15 -11.62 -25.23
C ASP A 167 22.80 -11.28 -23.86
N GLY A 168 23.88 -11.98 -23.55
CA GLY A 168 24.60 -11.81 -22.28
C GLY A 168 25.16 -10.39 -22.11
N ASP A 169 25.68 -9.77 -23.16
CA ASP A 169 26.30 -8.44 -23.07
C ASP A 169 25.25 -7.35 -22.83
N ALA A 170 24.11 -7.41 -23.50
CA ALA A 170 22.97 -6.55 -23.26
C ALA A 170 22.42 -6.72 -21.85
N ALA A 171 22.33 -7.96 -21.34
CA ALA A 171 21.93 -8.22 -19.96
C ALA A 171 22.93 -7.65 -18.94
N ILE A 172 24.25 -7.80 -19.18
CA ILE A 172 25.31 -7.20 -18.36
C ILE A 172 25.14 -5.67 -18.28
N GLN A 173 24.94 -5.00 -19.42
CA GLN A 173 24.75 -3.55 -19.45
C GLN A 173 23.52 -3.11 -18.65
N ARG A 174 22.39 -3.82 -18.81
CA ARG A 174 21.17 -3.52 -18.05
C ARG A 174 21.37 -3.72 -16.54
N LEU A 175 22.01 -4.82 -16.13
CA LEU A 175 22.30 -5.10 -14.72
C LEU A 175 23.20 -4.02 -14.10
N LYS A 176 24.23 -3.58 -14.84
CA LYS A 176 25.10 -2.48 -14.41
C LYS A 176 24.33 -1.17 -14.23
N ALA A 177 23.49 -0.81 -15.20
CA ALA A 177 22.63 0.37 -15.06
C ALA A 177 21.71 0.28 -13.83
N TYR A 178 21.12 -0.90 -13.55
CA TYR A 178 20.27 -1.09 -12.38
C TYR A 178 21.02 -0.94 -11.05
N MET A 179 22.30 -1.30 -10.98
CA MET A 179 23.10 -1.08 -9.77
C MET A 179 23.25 0.41 -9.42
N ASP A 180 23.24 1.28 -10.43
CA ASP A 180 23.34 2.73 -10.25
C ASP A 180 21.96 3.35 -9.96
N THR A 181 20.90 2.91 -10.65
CA THR A 181 19.56 3.49 -10.52
C THR A 181 18.77 2.95 -9.32
N ALA A 182 19.07 1.74 -8.85
CA ALA A 182 18.36 1.08 -7.76
C ALA A 182 19.33 0.53 -6.69
N PRO A 183 19.99 1.40 -5.90
CA PRO A 183 21.05 0.99 -4.96
C PRO A 183 20.62 -0.07 -3.92
N MET A 184 19.34 -0.09 -3.54
CA MET A 184 18.79 -1.09 -2.61
C MET A 184 18.89 -2.52 -3.16
N PHE A 185 18.80 -2.70 -4.48
CA PHE A 185 18.88 -3.99 -5.16
C PHE A 185 20.28 -4.28 -5.72
N LYS A 186 21.27 -3.43 -5.44
CA LYS A 186 22.65 -3.61 -5.92
C LYS A 186 23.22 -4.99 -5.60
N PRO A 187 23.14 -5.54 -4.37
CA PRO A 187 23.64 -6.88 -4.09
C PRO A 187 22.96 -7.98 -4.91
N THR A 188 21.65 -7.87 -5.14
CA THR A 188 20.90 -8.83 -5.97
C THR A 188 21.32 -8.74 -7.44
N ALA A 189 21.48 -7.52 -7.97
CA ALA A 189 21.97 -7.30 -9.32
C ALA A 189 23.40 -7.84 -9.50
N GLN A 190 24.28 -7.68 -8.50
CA GLN A 190 25.63 -8.26 -8.50
C GLN A 190 25.63 -9.79 -8.48
N LEU A 191 24.75 -10.41 -7.66
CA LEU A 191 24.58 -11.87 -7.68
C LEU A 191 24.15 -12.38 -9.07
N MET A 192 23.21 -11.69 -9.71
CA MET A 192 22.76 -12.01 -11.06
C MET A 192 23.87 -11.81 -12.09
N LEU A 193 24.62 -10.71 -11.99
CA LEU A 193 25.74 -10.40 -12.88
C LEU A 193 26.87 -11.42 -12.75
N GLY A 194 27.26 -11.78 -11.52
CA GLY A 194 28.26 -12.82 -11.27
C GLY A 194 27.81 -14.19 -11.81
N SER A 195 26.53 -14.54 -11.62
CA SER A 195 25.96 -15.79 -12.15
C SER A 195 25.96 -15.81 -13.69
N LEU A 196 25.68 -14.67 -14.32
CA LEU A 196 25.75 -14.51 -15.78
C LEU A 196 27.19 -14.67 -16.28
N TYR A 197 28.17 -13.99 -15.66
CA TYR A 197 29.58 -14.17 -16.01
C TYR A 197 30.03 -15.63 -15.88
N LEU A 198 29.61 -16.32 -14.82
CA LEU A 198 29.92 -17.73 -14.62
C LEU A 198 29.35 -18.60 -15.75
N SER A 199 28.11 -18.33 -16.17
CA SER A 199 27.47 -19.05 -17.30
C SER A 199 28.18 -18.81 -18.64
N MET A 200 28.86 -17.67 -18.79
CA MET A 200 29.66 -17.32 -19.95
C MET A 200 31.12 -17.81 -19.85
N GLY A 201 31.49 -18.53 -18.79
CA GLY A 201 32.86 -18.99 -18.56
C GLY A 201 33.83 -17.90 -18.07
N GLN A 202 33.34 -16.69 -17.77
CA GLN A 202 34.14 -15.56 -17.29
C GLN A 202 34.34 -15.64 -15.77
N LYS A 203 35.03 -16.69 -15.30
CA LYS A 203 35.21 -17.01 -13.88
C LYS A 203 35.77 -15.85 -13.05
N GLU A 204 36.77 -15.14 -13.57
CA GLU A 204 37.39 -14.01 -12.85
C GLU A 204 36.40 -12.87 -12.62
N ASN A 205 35.61 -12.51 -13.64
CA ASN A 205 34.57 -11.49 -13.50
C ASN A 205 33.48 -11.94 -12.50
N ALA A 206 33.07 -13.21 -12.55
CA ALA A 206 32.13 -13.77 -11.58
C ALA A 206 32.67 -13.70 -10.14
N HIS A 207 33.94 -14.06 -9.95
CA HIS A 207 34.63 -14.01 -8.65
C HIS A 207 34.65 -12.58 -8.08
N GLN A 208 34.90 -11.57 -8.91
CA GLN A 208 34.87 -10.17 -8.50
C GLN A 208 33.48 -9.73 -8.03
N GLU A 209 32.42 -10.04 -8.79
CA GLU A 209 31.06 -9.66 -8.44
C GLU A 209 30.58 -10.36 -7.14
N PHE A 210 30.87 -11.65 -6.97
CA PHE A 210 30.51 -12.36 -5.74
C PHE A 210 31.26 -11.84 -4.51
N ASN A 211 32.57 -11.53 -4.63
CA ASN A 211 33.31 -10.90 -3.53
C ASN A 211 32.79 -9.50 -3.18
N ALA A 212 32.32 -8.74 -4.18
CA ALA A 212 31.68 -7.46 -3.92
C ALA A 212 30.39 -7.62 -3.09
N VAL A 213 29.61 -8.68 -3.32
CA VAL A 213 28.43 -8.98 -2.49
C VAL A 213 28.83 -9.41 -1.07
N ILE A 214 29.84 -10.28 -0.94
CA ILE A 214 30.32 -10.78 0.38
C ILE A 214 30.80 -9.64 1.28
N THR A 215 31.49 -8.65 0.71
CA THR A 215 32.07 -7.52 1.44
C THR A 215 31.12 -6.32 1.58
N SER A 216 29.97 -6.34 0.91
CA SER A 216 29.00 -5.24 0.94
C SER A 216 28.25 -5.17 2.28
N PHE A 217 28.22 -3.97 2.87
CA PHE A 217 27.40 -3.67 4.05
C PHE A 217 25.90 -3.60 3.71
N GLN A 218 25.55 -3.42 2.43
CA GLN A 218 24.17 -3.37 1.95
C GLN A 218 23.59 -4.77 1.70
N ALA A 219 24.44 -5.80 1.61
CA ALA A 219 23.98 -7.17 1.41
C ALA A 219 23.33 -7.74 2.68
N THR A 220 22.25 -8.49 2.51
CA THR A 220 21.67 -9.31 3.59
C THR A 220 22.60 -10.47 3.93
N GLN A 221 22.42 -11.10 5.10
CA GLN A 221 23.17 -12.30 5.46
C GLN A 221 22.97 -13.40 4.40
N ASP A 222 21.73 -13.64 3.98
CA ASP A 222 21.40 -14.65 2.96
C ASP A 222 22.09 -14.36 1.61
N SER A 223 22.15 -13.08 1.20
CA SER A 223 22.84 -12.69 -0.04
C SER A 223 24.35 -12.96 0.04
N ARG A 224 24.97 -12.72 1.20
CA ARG A 224 26.40 -13.03 1.42
C ARG A 224 26.64 -14.54 1.42
N GLU A 225 25.78 -15.33 2.05
CA GLU A 225 25.91 -16.80 2.03
C GLU A 225 25.71 -17.36 0.62
N ALA A 226 24.72 -16.87 -0.12
CA ALA A 226 24.54 -17.23 -1.53
C ALA A 226 25.77 -16.88 -2.37
N ALA A 227 26.36 -15.69 -2.19
CA ALA A 227 27.57 -15.28 -2.88
C ALA A 227 28.77 -16.20 -2.55
N LYS A 228 28.96 -16.59 -1.28
CA LYS A 228 30.01 -17.55 -0.88
C LYS A 228 29.83 -18.91 -1.54
N MET A 229 28.59 -19.42 -1.60
CA MET A 229 28.30 -20.69 -2.27
C MET A 229 28.61 -20.63 -3.77
N LEU A 230 28.25 -19.53 -4.43
CA LEU A 230 28.54 -19.33 -5.85
C LEU A 230 30.04 -19.07 -6.13
N LEU A 231 30.76 -18.46 -5.18
CA LEU A 231 32.20 -18.22 -5.29
C LEU A 231 32.99 -19.53 -5.45
N VAL A 232 32.57 -20.61 -4.78
CA VAL A 232 33.19 -21.94 -4.92
C VAL A 232 33.10 -22.47 -6.36
N LEU A 233 32.06 -22.08 -7.11
CA LEU A 233 31.92 -22.47 -8.51
C LEU A 233 32.80 -21.62 -9.45
N ALA A 234 33.18 -20.41 -9.01
CA ALA A 234 34.03 -19.49 -9.76
C ALA A 234 35.54 -19.75 -9.57
N SER A 235 35.95 -20.52 -8.56
CA SER A 235 37.32 -21.06 -8.44
C SER A 235 37.64 -22.13 -9.49
#